data_AF-A0A2X1NB89-F1
#
_entry.id   AF-A0A2X1NB89-F1
#
_cell.length_a   1.000
_cell.length_b   1.000
_cell.length_c   1.000
_cell.angle_alpha   90.00
_cell.angle_beta   90.00
_cell.angle_gamma   90.00
#
_symmetry.space_group_name_H-M   'P 1'
#
loop_
_entity.id
_entity.type
_entity.pdbx_description
1 polymer ?
#
loop_
_entity_poly.entity_id
_entity_poly.type
_entity_poly.pdbx_seq_one_letter_code
_entity_poly.pdbx_strand_id
1 'polypeptide(L)'
;MFFLATIFYFIPFCLIIAEFVSLNKNSEAGVYAWVKSSLGGRWAFITAYTYWFVNLFFFTSLLPPLLLIASYAFLGYEYIMTPVATTIISMVLFALLHLGFHQRAKMLGPITSVIQR
;
A
#
# COMPACT_ATOMS: atom_id res chain seq x y z
N MET A 1 12.50 0.19 -23.79
CA MET A 1 11.38 0.85 -23.09
C MET A 1 11.69 1.24 -21.65
N PHE A 2 12.25 0.35 -20.80
CA PHE A 2 12.40 0.61 -19.35
C PHE A 2 13.15 1.91 -19.02
N PHE A 3 14.34 2.12 -19.60
CA PHE A 3 15.13 3.35 -19.38
C PHE A 3 14.40 4.64 -19.78
N LEU A 4 13.57 4.59 -20.82
CA LEU A 4 12.80 5.75 -21.28
C LEU A 4 11.69 6.10 -20.29
N ALA A 5 10.99 5.09 -19.75
CA ALA A 5 10.02 5.29 -18.67
C ALA A 5 10.70 5.82 -17.39
N THR A 6 11.91 5.35 -17.07
CA THR A 6 12.64 5.86 -15.91
C THR A 6 12.96 7.35 -16.06
N ILE A 7 13.49 7.76 -17.22
CA ILE A 7 13.94 9.15 -17.44
C ILE A 7 12.76 10.12 -17.55
N PHE A 8 11.72 9.78 -18.31
CA PHE A 8 10.63 10.71 -18.62
C PHE A 8 9.45 10.64 -17.66
N TYR A 9 9.32 9.59 -16.84
CA TYR A 9 8.22 9.43 -15.91
C TYR A 9 8.70 9.29 -14.46
N PHE A 10 9.57 8.32 -14.16
CA PHE A 10 9.95 8.04 -12.76
C PHE A 10 10.76 9.17 -12.10
N ILE A 11 11.84 9.62 -12.75
CA ILE A 11 12.68 10.71 -12.24
C ILE A 11 11.89 12.00 -11.99
N PRO A 12 11.14 12.55 -12.97
CA PRO A 12 10.39 13.79 -12.75
C PRO A 12 9.30 13.61 -11.68
N PHE A 13 8.64 12.46 -11.61
CA PHE A 13 7.65 12.17 -10.58
C PHE A 13 8.25 12.19 -9.17
N CYS A 14 9.42 11.55 -8.96
CA CYS A 14 10.11 11.56 -7.68
C CYS A 14 10.51 12.97 -7.25
N LEU A 15 11.00 13.81 -8.18
CA LEU A 15 11.37 15.19 -7.88
C LEU A 15 10.17 16.04 -7.44
N ILE A 16 9.04 15.91 -8.15
CA ILE A 16 7.79 16.60 -7.80
C ILE A 16 7.30 16.21 -6.40
N ILE A 17 7.32 14.91 -6.07
CA ILE A 17 6.93 14.43 -4.74
C ILE A 17 7.89 14.96 -3.67
N ALA A 18 9.21 14.95 -3.92
CA ALA A 18 10.19 15.44 -2.97
C ALA A 18 9.94 16.92 -2.62
N GLU A 19 9.58 17.74 -3.62
CA GLU A 19 9.21 19.14 -3.41
C GLU A 19 7.92 19.26 -2.57
N PHE A 20 6.88 18.49 -2.88
CA PHE A 20 5.63 18.49 -2.12
C PHE A 20 5.77 18.02 -0.67
N VAL A 21 6.63 17.02 -0.42
CA VAL A 21 7.00 16.56 0.93
C VAL A 21 7.73 17.68 1.66
N SER A 22 8.66 18.37 1.00
CA SER A 22 9.44 19.45 1.60
C SER A 22 8.60 20.69 1.97
N LEU A 23 7.52 20.95 1.23
CA LEU A 23 6.57 22.03 1.49
C LEU A 23 5.59 21.69 2.63
N ASN A 24 5.32 20.41 2.85
CA ASN A 24 4.35 19.93 3.85
C ASN A 24 5.01 19.16 5.01
N LYS A 25 6.16 19.64 5.51
CA LYS A 25 6.93 18.99 6.60
C LYS A 25 6.14 18.77 7.90
N ASN A 26 5.17 19.63 8.18
CA ASN A 26 4.37 19.59 9.41
C ASN A 26 3.03 18.82 9.24
N SER A 27 2.78 18.23 8.07
CA SER A 27 1.52 17.53 7.80
C SER A 27 1.74 16.02 7.70
N GLU A 28 1.14 15.28 8.64
CA GLU A 28 1.19 13.81 8.69
C GLU A 28 0.27 13.14 7.66
N ALA A 29 -0.58 13.90 6.96
CA ALA A 29 -1.59 13.36 6.04
C ALA A 29 -1.06 12.99 4.64
N GLY A 30 0.27 13.05 4.43
CA GLY A 30 0.95 12.55 3.23
C GLY A 30 0.38 13.10 1.92
N VAL A 31 0.03 12.20 0.99
CA VAL A 31 -0.48 12.54 -0.36
C VAL A 31 -1.72 13.44 -0.31
N TYR A 32 -2.60 13.26 0.67
CA TYR A 32 -3.78 14.12 0.82
C TYR A 32 -3.39 15.57 1.14
N ALA A 33 -2.40 15.77 2.03
CA ALA A 33 -1.91 17.10 2.37
C ALA A 33 -1.27 17.80 1.16
N TRP A 34 -0.47 17.05 0.39
CA TRP A 34 0.23 17.56 -0.79
C TRP A 34 -0.73 18.00 -1.88
N VAL A 35 -1.81 17.25 -2.11
CA VAL A 35 -2.81 17.65 -3.11
C VAL A 35 -3.70 18.77 -2.58
N LYS A 36 -4.03 18.76 -1.28
CA LYS A 36 -4.84 19.82 -0.68
C LYS A 36 -4.14 21.17 -0.73
N SER A 37 -2.82 21.22 -0.49
CA SER A 37 -2.04 22.46 -0.57
C SER A 37 -1.97 23.05 -1.97
N SER A 38 -2.12 22.22 -3.00
CA SER A 38 -1.76 22.57 -4.38
C SER A 38 -2.98 22.75 -5.30
N LEU A 39 -3.99 21.89 -5.11
CA LEU A 39 -5.17 21.81 -5.97
C LEU A 39 -6.48 22.03 -5.17
N GLY A 40 -6.42 22.03 -3.83
CA GLY A 40 -7.56 22.26 -2.95
C GLY A 40 -8.27 20.96 -2.49
N GLY A 41 -9.26 21.12 -1.60
CA GLY A 41 -9.87 20.00 -0.86
C GLY A 41 -10.60 18.95 -1.71
N ARG A 42 -11.26 19.36 -2.81
CA ARG A 42 -12.02 18.44 -3.68
C ARG A 42 -11.10 17.44 -4.39
N TRP A 43 -9.97 17.92 -4.89
CA TRP A 43 -8.97 17.10 -5.58
C TRP A 43 -8.16 16.24 -4.61
N ALA A 44 -7.92 16.75 -3.40
CA ALA A 44 -7.30 15.98 -2.33
C ALA A 44 -8.12 14.75 -1.97
N PHE A 45 -9.44 14.91 -1.84
CA PHE A 45 -10.35 13.79 -1.55
C PHE A 45 -10.32 12.74 -2.66
N ILE A 46 -10.43 13.16 -3.93
CA ILE A 46 -10.38 12.24 -5.06
C ILE A 46 -9.06 11.48 -5.06
N THR A 47 -7.93 12.18 -4.88
CA THR A 47 -6.60 11.55 -4.87
C THR A 47 -6.48 10.52 -3.75
N ALA A 48 -6.86 10.87 -2.52
CA ALA A 48 -6.82 9.94 -1.40
C ALA A 48 -7.74 8.74 -1.60
N TYR A 49 -8.93 8.95 -2.19
CA TYR A 49 -9.85 7.88 -2.53
C TYR A 49 -9.27 6.93 -3.59
N THR A 50 -8.71 7.46 -4.69
CA THR A 50 -8.05 6.62 -5.71
C THR A 50 -6.84 5.90 -5.15
N TYR A 51 -6.05 6.53 -4.28
CA TYR A 51 -4.92 5.89 -3.63
C TYR A 51 -5.36 4.69 -2.79
N TRP A 52 -6.40 4.87 -1.98
CA TRP A 52 -7.00 3.77 -1.22
C TRP A 52 -7.57 2.68 -2.13
N PHE A 53 -8.30 3.06 -3.18
CA PHE A 53 -8.96 2.14 -4.11
C PHE A 53 -7.96 1.28 -4.88
N VAL A 54 -6.91 1.89 -5.45
CA VAL A 54 -5.84 1.15 -6.17
C VAL A 54 -5.14 0.18 -5.23
N ASN A 55 -4.87 0.59 -4.00
CA ASN A 55 -4.22 -0.28 -3.01
C ASN A 55 -5.05 -1.52 -2.69
N LEU A 56 -6.38 -1.45 -2.73
CA LEU A 56 -7.25 -2.62 -2.52
C LEU A 56 -6.96 -3.74 -3.53
N PHE A 57 -6.80 -3.40 -4.81
CA PHE A 57 -6.46 -4.37 -5.86
C PHE A 57 -4.98 -4.76 -5.85
N PHE A 58 -4.11 -3.83 -5.47
CA PHE A 58 -2.70 -4.13 -5.31
C PHE A 58 -2.47 -5.26 -4.30
N PHE A 59 -3.12 -5.19 -3.13
CA PHE A 59 -3.04 -6.26 -2.14
C PHE A 59 -3.53 -7.60 -2.68
N THR A 60 -4.71 -7.64 -3.31
CA THR A 60 -5.24 -8.90 -3.86
C THR A 60 -4.38 -9.48 -4.97
N SER A 61 -3.70 -8.64 -5.76
CA SER A 61 -2.75 -9.08 -6.79
C SER A 61 -1.41 -9.59 -6.24
N LEU A 62 -1.00 -9.13 -5.06
CA LEU A 62 0.25 -9.54 -4.41
C LEU A 62 0.17 -10.93 -3.76
N LEU A 63 -1.01 -11.30 -3.27
CA LEU A 63 -1.21 -12.53 -2.49
C LEU A 63 -0.86 -13.83 -3.27
N PRO A 64 -1.31 -14.05 -4.51
CA PRO A 64 -1.01 -15.29 -5.24
C PRO A 64 0.50 -15.48 -5.53
N PRO A 65 1.25 -14.46 -6.00
CA PRO A 65 2.71 -14.56 -6.14
C PRO A 65 3.43 -14.82 -4.81
N LEU A 66 2.98 -14.19 -3.71
CA LEU A 66 3.53 -14.43 -2.38
C LEU A 66 3.34 -15.88 -1.92
N LEU A 67 2.17 -16.47 -2.21
CA LEU A 67 1.89 -17.87 -1.90
C LEU A 67 2.77 -18.83 -2.69
N LEU A 68 3.03 -18.53 -3.97
CA LEU A 68 3.97 -19.30 -4.80
C LEU A 68 5.39 -19.28 -4.21
N ILE A 69 5.90 -18.10 -3.86
CA ILE A 69 7.23 -17.95 -3.26
C ILE A 69 7.30 -18.63 -1.88
N ALA A 70 6.26 -18.50 -1.07
CA ALA A 70 6.19 -19.17 0.23
C ALA A 70 6.15 -20.69 0.08
N SER A 71 5.34 -21.22 -0.84
CA SER A 71 5.28 -22.66 -1.14
C SER A 71 6.65 -23.18 -1.58
N TYR A 72 7.34 -22.44 -2.44
CA TYR A 72 8.69 -22.80 -2.88
C TYR A 72 9.68 -22.80 -1.72
N ALA A 73 9.63 -21.78 -0.85
CA ALA A 73 10.53 -21.68 0.30
C ALA A 73 10.35 -22.78 1.36
N PHE A 74 9.11 -23.26 1.57
CA PHE A 74 8.81 -24.28 2.58
C PHE A 74 8.88 -25.72 2.05
N LEU A 75 8.44 -25.99 0.83
CA LEU A 75 8.36 -27.35 0.27
C LEU A 75 9.48 -27.68 -0.73
N GLY A 76 10.26 -26.70 -1.18
CA GLY A 76 11.35 -26.89 -2.14
C GLY A 76 10.90 -27.19 -3.58
N TYR A 77 9.59 -27.21 -3.85
CA TYR A 77 9.00 -27.39 -5.18
C TYR A 77 7.84 -26.43 -5.40
N GLU A 78 7.65 -25.98 -6.64
CA GLU A 78 6.53 -25.14 -7.05
C GLU A 78 5.25 -25.96 -7.12
N TYR A 79 4.44 -25.93 -6.05
CA TYR A 79 3.11 -26.50 -6.14
C TYR A 79 2.20 -25.50 -6.85
N ILE A 80 2.04 -25.69 -8.16
CA ILE A 80 1.06 -24.95 -8.96
C ILE A 80 -0.32 -25.49 -8.59
N MET A 81 -0.88 -24.95 -7.52
CA MET A 81 -2.27 -25.18 -7.12
C MET A 81 -3.19 -24.79 -8.28
N THR A 82 -4.34 -25.46 -8.41
CA THR A 82 -5.36 -25.03 -9.39
C THR A 82 -5.76 -23.58 -9.12
N PRO A 83 -6.11 -22.78 -10.16
CA PRO A 83 -6.44 -21.37 -9.98
C PRO A 83 -7.50 -21.13 -8.91
N VAL A 84 -8.50 -22.02 -8.82
CA VAL A 84 -9.54 -21.98 -7.78
C VAL A 84 -8.98 -22.23 -6.37
N ALA A 85 -8.04 -23.15 -6.20
CA ALA A 85 -7.42 -23.40 -4.90
C ALA A 85 -6.56 -22.20 -4.47
N THR A 86 -5.79 -21.59 -5.39
CA THR A 86 -4.98 -20.39 -5.07
C THR A 86 -5.85 -19.21 -4.63
N THR A 87 -6.99 -18.99 -5.29
CA THR A 87 -7.88 -17.87 -4.94
C THR A 87 -8.55 -18.10 -3.59
N ILE A 88 -9.04 -19.32 -3.30
CA ILE A 88 -9.62 -19.65 -1.99
C ILE A 88 -8.59 -19.44 -0.86
N ILE A 89 -7.37 -19.95 -1.03
CA ILE A 89 -6.30 -19.79 -0.03
C ILE A 89 -5.96 -18.31 0.14
N SER A 90 -5.84 -17.54 -0.94
CA SER A 90 -5.57 -16.09 -0.86
C SER A 90 -6.69 -15.30 -0.16
N MET A 91 -7.96 -15.66 -0.38
CA MET A 91 -9.09 -15.04 0.30
C MET A 91 -9.08 -15.31 1.80
N VAL A 92 -8.80 -16.55 2.22
CA VAL A 92 -8.67 -16.93 3.63
C VAL A 92 -7.48 -16.19 4.27
N LEU A 93 -6.34 -16.13 3.59
CA LEU A 93 -5.15 -15.44 4.09
C LEU A 93 -5.39 -13.93 4.26
N PHE A 94 -6.04 -13.31 3.28
CA PHE A 94 -6.42 -11.90 3.34
C PHE A 94 -7.37 -11.61 4.52
N ALA A 95 -8.36 -12.48 4.75
CA ALA A 95 -9.26 -12.36 5.89
C ALA A 95 -8.53 -12.49 7.24
N LEU A 96 -7.61 -13.44 7.38
CA LEU A 96 -6.79 -13.61 8.58
C LEU A 96 -5.87 -12.40 8.84
N LEU A 97 -5.22 -11.88 7.79
CA LEU A 97 -4.41 -10.67 7.89
C LEU A 97 -5.26 -9.50 8.38
N HIS A 98 -6.46 -9.30 7.80
CA HIS A 98 -7.36 -8.23 8.21
C HIS A 98 -7.76 -8.33 9.69
N LEU A 99 -8.06 -9.53 10.19
CA LEU A 99 -8.36 -9.77 11.60
C LEU A 99 -7.15 -9.45 12.51
N GLY A 100 -5.95 -9.86 12.11
CA GLY A 100 -4.71 -9.53 12.81
C GLY A 100 -4.43 -8.03 12.84
N PHE A 101 -4.70 -7.31 11.75
CA PHE A 101 -4.64 -5.84 11.70
C PHE A 101 -5.66 -5.19 12.65
N HIS A 102 -6.88 -5.71 12.74
CA HIS A 102 -7.90 -5.21 13.67
C HIS A 102 -7.47 -5.31 15.14
N GLN A 103 -6.80 -6.42 15.51
CA GLN A 103 -6.29 -6.61 16.86
C GLN A 103 -5.10 -5.69 17.15
N ARG A 104 -4.17 -5.53 16.20
CA ARG A 104 -3.00 -4.64 16.36
C ARG A 104 -3.37 -3.16 16.35
N ALA A 105 -4.38 -2.75 15.59
CA ALA A 105 -4.87 -1.37 15.59
C ALA A 105 -5.38 -0.94 16.98
N LYS A 106 -5.99 -1.84 17.76
CA LYS A 106 -6.39 -1.58 19.14
C LYS A 106 -5.20 -1.38 20.09
N MET A 107 -4.03 -1.94 19.77
CA MET A 107 -2.80 -1.81 20.57
C MET A 107 -2.04 -0.50 20.29
N LEU A 108 -2.36 0.23 19.20
CA LEU A 108 -1.72 1.51 18.88
C LEU A 108 -2.24 2.68 19.73
N GLY A 109 -3.50 2.63 20.17
CA GLY A 109 -4.12 3.64 21.04
C GLY A 109 -3.34 3.94 22.33
N PRO A 110 -2.92 2.94 23.12
CA PRO A 110 -2.12 3.18 24.32
C PRO A 110 -0.68 3.63 24.04
N ILE A 111 -0.14 3.43 22.83
CA ILE A 111 1.23 3.84 22.47
C ILE A 111 1.26 5.32 22.08
N THR A 112 0.24 5.81 21.38
CA THR A 112 0.12 7.24 21.01
C THR A 112 -0.11 8.15 22.22
N SER A 113 -0.75 7.65 23.29
CA SER A 113 -0.93 8.42 24.53
C SER A 113 0.36 8.61 25.35
N VAL A 114 1.39 7.81 25.12
CA VAL A 114 2.70 7.94 25.80
C VAL A 114 3.62 8.92 25.09
N ILE A 115 3.43 9.11 23.78
CA ILE A 115 4.26 10.01 22.95
C ILE A 115 3.73 11.46 22.95
N GLN A 116 2.42 11.66 23.20
CA GLN A 116 1.80 12.99 23.31
C GLN A 116 1.86 13.63 24.72
N ARG A 117 2.69 13.12 25.63
CA ARG A 117 2.93 13.70 26.96
C ARG A 117 4.36 14.20 27.07
#